data_AF-A0A7C0W426-F1
#
_entry.id   AF-A0A7C0W426-F1
#
_cell.length_a   1.000
_cell.length_b   1.000
_cell.length_c   1.000
_cell.angle_alpha   90.00
_cell.angle_beta   90.00
_cell.angle_gamma   90.00
#
_symmetry.space_group_name_H-M   'P 1'
#
loop_
_entity.id
_entity.type
_entity.pdbx_description
1 polymer ?
#
loop_
_entity_poly.entity_id
_entity_poly.type
_entity_poly.pdbx_seq_one_letter_code
_entity_poly.pdbx_strand_id
1 'polypeptide(L)'
;MINLKIFTDKINEIEKRIKYIIDNWNSDTRIIPQEVRFVFLAYLYSTFTDKKVKNLAKLYFEKRIKERERIDRETLLTIMACVLVINKNPDEYWTKIKERIKSESDNEKYSLAMHLLTLITPNFLKKMDKDDNQYIQDFLREFKKQSLEYKLFSIWTEMRLFRKDPLSEMRTISQDEIEHLKEYLLWEMVDLEDGYESKQPLRDKFVSEMTEYPIQQLDWITFLLHMFLKRHKIYLISEKELNKKIDIEVRSKINKKVYFPLISMMIFLVINYWRGHILFRPDFGFYANLFLIWKPLAQILLLIVGTLLLVFEERLPQLEIPIKRTKLTFGQIGEGLIVLAILWSLELHNLISKIFKFIF
;
A
#
# COMPACT_ATOMS: atom_id res chain seq x y z
N MET A 1 -1.20 -11.74 22.41
CA MET A 1 -0.56 -11.44 21.11
C MET A 1 -1.66 -11.43 20.05
N ILE A 2 -2.05 -10.25 19.55
CA ILE A 2 -3.20 -10.15 18.64
C ILE A 2 -2.79 -10.73 17.27
N ASN A 3 -3.62 -11.61 16.71
CA ASN A 3 -3.33 -12.29 15.45
C ASN A 3 -3.49 -11.32 14.26
N LEU A 4 -2.36 -10.87 13.71
CA LEU A 4 -2.28 -9.94 12.58
C LEU A 4 -3.02 -10.40 11.32
N LYS A 5 -3.20 -11.72 11.20
CA LYS A 5 -3.98 -12.33 10.13
C LYS A 5 -5.44 -11.85 10.18
N ILE A 6 -6.04 -11.75 11.37
CA ILE A 6 -7.45 -11.40 11.53
C ILE A 6 -7.74 -9.97 11.02
N PHE A 7 -6.88 -9.00 11.36
CA PHE A 7 -7.03 -7.63 10.85
C PHE A 7 -6.81 -7.53 9.34
N THR A 8 -5.85 -8.28 8.80
CA THR A 8 -5.61 -8.31 7.35
C THR A 8 -6.81 -8.92 6.63
N ASP A 9 -7.36 -10.01 7.14
CA ASP A 9 -8.55 -10.66 6.61
C ASP A 9 -9.76 -9.70 6.65
N LYS A 10 -9.89 -8.91 7.72
CA LYS A 10 -10.95 -7.89 7.84
C LYS A 10 -10.84 -6.78 6.79
N ILE A 11 -9.63 -6.26 6.56
CA ILE A 11 -9.38 -5.29 5.48
C ILE A 11 -9.77 -5.91 4.13
N ASN A 12 -9.35 -7.14 3.87
CA ASN A 12 -9.62 -7.83 2.61
C ASN A 12 -11.13 -8.08 2.41
N GLU A 13 -11.86 -8.40 3.47
CA GLU A 13 -13.32 -8.55 3.47
C GLU A 13 -14.01 -7.25 3.01
N ILE A 14 -13.66 -6.12 3.64
CA ILE A 14 -14.20 -4.80 3.31
C ILE A 14 -13.87 -4.44 1.86
N GLU A 15 -12.61 -4.59 1.43
CA GLU A 15 -12.19 -4.28 0.06
C GLU A 15 -12.88 -5.17 -0.99
N LYS A 16 -13.17 -6.43 -0.66
CA LYS A 16 -13.92 -7.32 -1.55
C LYS A 16 -15.35 -6.82 -1.74
N ARG A 17 -16.01 -6.32 -0.67
CA ARG A 17 -17.34 -5.70 -0.79
C ARG A 17 -17.30 -4.40 -1.60
N ILE A 18 -16.29 -3.55 -1.39
CA ILE A 18 -16.08 -2.34 -2.20
C ILE A 18 -15.98 -2.70 -3.70
N LYS A 19 -15.15 -3.68 -4.05
CA LYS A 19 -14.99 -4.14 -5.44
C LYS A 19 -16.29 -4.68 -6.02
N TYR A 20 -17.05 -5.46 -5.23
CA TYR A 20 -18.36 -5.93 -5.64
C TYR A 20 -19.31 -4.77 -5.98
N ILE A 21 -19.36 -3.73 -5.13
CA ILE A 21 -20.21 -2.55 -5.37
C ILE A 21 -19.81 -1.83 -6.66
N ILE A 22 -18.50 -1.64 -6.89
CA ILE A 22 -17.99 -1.00 -8.10
C ILE A 22 -18.45 -1.73 -9.36
N ASP A 23 -18.39 -3.06 -9.36
CA ASP A 23 -18.70 -3.86 -10.54
C ASP A 23 -20.22 -4.11 -10.70
N ASN A 24 -21.03 -4.00 -9.65
CA ASN A 24 -22.44 -4.45 -9.65
C ASN A 24 -23.48 -3.41 -9.27
N TRP A 25 -23.11 -2.18 -8.86
CA TRP A 25 -24.06 -1.16 -8.39
C TRP A 25 -25.27 -0.94 -9.31
N ASN A 26 -25.06 -0.96 -10.63
CA ASN A 26 -26.14 -0.67 -11.58
C ASN A 26 -27.10 -1.85 -11.79
N SER A 27 -26.67 -3.08 -11.50
CA SER A 27 -27.42 -4.32 -11.77
C SER A 27 -27.99 -4.96 -10.51
N ASP A 28 -27.35 -4.81 -9.35
CA ASP A 28 -27.84 -5.36 -8.09
C ASP A 28 -28.62 -4.30 -7.29
N THR A 29 -29.94 -4.44 -7.29
CA THR A 29 -30.88 -3.52 -6.63
C THR A 29 -30.78 -3.53 -5.10
N ARG A 30 -30.06 -4.51 -4.52
CA ARG A 30 -29.82 -4.57 -3.07
C ARG A 30 -28.74 -3.61 -2.61
N ILE A 31 -27.92 -3.07 -3.53
CA ILE A 31 -26.88 -2.10 -3.20
C ILE A 31 -27.53 -0.74 -2.93
N ILE A 32 -27.45 -0.27 -1.69
CA ILE A 32 -28.05 0.98 -1.24
C ILE A 32 -27.12 2.19 -1.45
N PRO A 33 -27.65 3.43 -1.54
CA PRO A 33 -26.82 4.63 -1.71
C PRO A 33 -25.69 4.79 -0.69
N GLN A 34 -25.91 4.39 0.56
CA GLN A 34 -24.90 4.45 1.63
C GLN A 34 -23.67 3.60 1.32
N GLU A 35 -23.85 2.41 0.76
CA GLU A 35 -22.74 1.55 0.37
C GLU A 35 -21.94 2.17 -0.78
N VAL A 36 -22.62 2.84 -1.72
CA VAL A 36 -21.95 3.58 -2.79
C VAL A 36 -21.19 4.79 -2.23
N ARG A 37 -21.81 5.54 -1.32
CA ARG A 37 -21.18 6.67 -0.63
C ARG A 37 -19.93 6.23 0.12
N PHE A 38 -19.97 5.06 0.76
CA PHE A 38 -18.80 4.47 1.40
C PHE A 38 -17.64 4.27 0.40
N VAL A 39 -17.90 3.73 -0.80
CA VAL A 39 -16.87 3.55 -1.83
C VAL A 39 -16.22 4.89 -2.18
N PHE A 40 -17.02 5.94 -2.34
CA PHE A 40 -16.52 7.29 -2.60
C PHE A 40 -15.72 7.86 -1.43
N LEU A 41 -16.18 7.68 -0.20
CA LEU A 41 -15.46 8.07 1.01
C LEU A 41 -14.11 7.38 1.12
N ALA A 42 -14.06 6.05 0.96
CA ALA A 42 -12.81 5.29 0.99
C ALA A 42 -11.79 5.80 -0.06
N TYR A 43 -12.28 6.22 -1.22
CA TYR A 43 -11.48 6.83 -2.26
C TYR A 43 -10.99 8.24 -1.89
N LEU A 44 -11.89 9.11 -1.41
CA LEU A 44 -11.56 10.49 -1.00
C LEU A 44 -10.52 10.52 0.15
N TYR A 45 -10.59 9.55 1.05
CA TYR A 45 -9.64 9.40 2.16
C TYR A 45 -8.38 8.60 1.79
N SER A 46 -8.23 8.20 0.52
CA SER A 46 -7.09 7.41 0.03
C SER A 46 -6.88 6.08 0.76
N THR A 47 -7.91 5.55 1.42
CA THR A 47 -7.88 4.22 2.05
C THR A 47 -8.15 3.10 1.04
N PHE A 48 -8.68 3.46 -0.14
CA PHE A 48 -8.85 2.59 -1.30
C PHE A 48 -8.58 3.37 -2.60
N THR A 49 -7.72 2.86 -3.49
CA THR A 49 -7.16 3.65 -4.61
C THR A 49 -7.48 3.14 -6.01
N ASP A 50 -8.47 2.23 -6.15
CA ASP A 50 -8.86 1.70 -7.46
C ASP A 50 -9.40 2.80 -8.38
N LYS A 51 -8.87 2.86 -9.61
CA LYS A 51 -9.26 3.85 -10.62
C LYS A 51 -10.71 3.67 -11.09
N LYS A 52 -11.29 2.45 -10.98
CA LYS A 52 -12.68 2.18 -11.33
C LYS A 52 -13.67 3.00 -10.52
N VAL A 53 -13.31 3.48 -9.33
CA VAL A 53 -14.19 4.34 -8.50
C VAL A 53 -14.58 5.62 -9.23
N LYS A 54 -13.66 6.22 -10.00
CA LYS A 54 -13.99 7.41 -10.81
C LYS A 54 -15.02 7.10 -11.90
N ASN A 55 -14.97 5.90 -12.49
CA ASN A 55 -15.95 5.49 -13.50
C ASN A 55 -17.32 5.25 -12.86
N LEU A 56 -17.37 4.58 -11.70
CA LEU A 56 -18.59 4.44 -10.89
C LEU A 56 -19.20 5.81 -10.58
N ALA A 57 -18.41 6.76 -10.10
CA ALA A 57 -18.90 8.11 -9.78
C ALA A 57 -19.47 8.81 -11.03
N LYS A 58 -18.79 8.75 -12.17
CA LYS A 58 -19.34 9.32 -13.42
C LYS A 58 -20.69 8.71 -13.79
N LEU A 59 -20.80 7.37 -13.79
CA LEU A 59 -22.04 6.67 -14.13
C LEU A 59 -23.16 6.98 -13.13
N TYR A 60 -22.85 7.00 -11.82
CA TYR A 60 -23.80 7.33 -10.77
C TYR A 60 -24.36 8.75 -10.94
N PHE A 61 -23.48 9.73 -11.19
CA PHE A 61 -23.86 11.11 -11.46
C PHE A 61 -24.80 11.21 -12.66
N GLU A 62 -24.45 10.57 -13.78
CA GLU A 62 -25.25 10.62 -14.99
C GLU A 62 -26.64 10.02 -14.79
N LYS A 63 -26.73 8.84 -14.19
CA LYS A 63 -28.00 8.16 -13.94
C LYS A 63 -28.91 8.99 -13.01
N ARG A 64 -28.43 9.35 -11.81
CA ARG A 64 -29.28 9.99 -10.79
C ARG A 64 -29.71 11.41 -11.12
N ILE A 65 -28.88 12.17 -11.85
CA ILE A 65 -29.18 13.58 -12.14
C ILE A 65 -29.82 13.76 -13.52
N LYS A 66 -29.40 13.00 -14.55
CA LYS A 66 -30.02 13.14 -15.88
C LYS A 66 -31.41 12.48 -15.94
N GLU A 67 -31.66 11.44 -15.15
CA GLU A 67 -32.96 10.72 -15.17
C GLU A 67 -34.01 11.34 -14.21
N ARG A 68 -33.69 12.46 -13.53
CA ARG A 68 -34.61 13.23 -12.65
C ARG A 68 -35.32 12.41 -11.57
N GLU A 69 -34.64 11.41 -11.01
CA GLU A 69 -35.21 10.67 -9.88
C GLU A 69 -35.40 11.57 -8.65
N ARG A 70 -36.40 11.25 -7.82
CA ARG A 70 -36.62 11.94 -6.54
C ARG A 70 -35.38 11.78 -5.66
N ILE A 71 -34.74 12.89 -5.31
CA ILE A 71 -33.52 12.89 -4.51
C ILE A 71 -33.88 12.91 -3.02
N ASP A 72 -33.77 11.74 -2.38
CA ASP A 72 -33.80 11.63 -0.91
C ASP A 72 -32.47 12.10 -0.28
N ARG A 73 -32.41 12.14 1.06
CA ARG A 73 -31.25 12.62 1.82
C ARG A 73 -29.98 11.80 1.58
N GLU A 74 -30.10 10.48 1.47
CA GLU A 74 -28.97 9.57 1.29
C GLU A 74 -28.43 9.66 -0.12
N THR A 75 -29.33 9.75 -1.09
CA THR A 75 -29.00 10.00 -2.49
C THR A 75 -28.32 11.35 -2.65
N LEU A 76 -28.79 12.41 -1.99
CA LEU A 76 -28.16 13.74 -2.04
C LEU A 76 -26.72 13.73 -1.50
N LEU A 77 -26.49 13.11 -0.34
CA LEU A 77 -25.15 12.93 0.22
C LEU A 77 -24.25 12.08 -0.69
N THR A 78 -24.81 11.06 -1.33
CA THR A 78 -24.07 10.19 -2.26
C THR A 78 -23.69 10.95 -3.53
N ILE A 79 -24.58 11.80 -4.05
CA ILE A 79 -24.30 12.70 -5.16
C ILE A 79 -23.20 13.69 -4.79
N MET A 80 -23.25 14.28 -3.59
CA MET A 80 -22.19 15.18 -3.11
C MET A 80 -20.83 14.47 -3.08
N ALA A 81 -20.76 13.27 -2.50
CA ALA A 81 -19.55 12.45 -2.50
C ALA A 81 -19.03 12.16 -3.92
N CYS A 82 -19.94 11.79 -4.81
CA CYS A 82 -19.67 11.51 -6.21
C CYS A 82 -19.06 12.74 -6.93
N VAL A 83 -19.67 13.91 -6.78
CA VAL A 83 -19.22 15.18 -7.38
C VAL A 83 -17.79 15.53 -6.94
N LEU A 84 -17.49 15.30 -5.66
CA LEU A 84 -16.14 15.48 -5.12
C LEU A 84 -15.13 14.50 -5.73
N VAL A 85 -15.49 13.23 -5.94
CA VAL A 85 -14.63 12.22 -6.58
C VAL A 85 -14.27 12.59 -8.02
N ILE A 86 -15.23 13.15 -8.78
CA ILE A 86 -15.03 13.53 -10.19
C ILE A 86 -14.61 14.99 -10.38
N ASN A 87 -14.34 15.72 -9.28
CA ASN A 87 -13.95 17.13 -9.28
C ASN A 87 -14.93 18.06 -10.05
N LYS A 88 -16.24 17.82 -9.93
CA LYS A 88 -17.26 18.76 -10.44
C LYS A 88 -17.58 19.84 -9.39
N ASN A 89 -18.24 20.92 -9.81
CA ASN A 89 -18.69 21.98 -8.89
C ASN A 89 -19.72 21.41 -7.90
N PRO A 90 -19.46 21.44 -6.57
CA PRO A 90 -20.38 20.95 -5.55
C PRO A 90 -21.38 21.99 -5.00
N ASP A 91 -21.29 23.27 -5.36
CA ASP A 91 -22.02 24.38 -4.72
C ASP A 91 -23.54 24.18 -4.70
N GLU A 92 -24.10 23.67 -5.81
CA GLU A 92 -25.53 23.37 -5.92
C GLU A 92 -25.97 22.34 -4.87
N TYR A 93 -25.21 21.24 -4.75
CA TYR A 93 -25.55 20.13 -3.86
C TYR A 93 -25.25 20.49 -2.40
N TRP A 94 -24.18 21.23 -2.17
CA TRP A 94 -23.85 21.80 -0.87
C TRP A 94 -24.99 22.66 -0.33
N THR A 95 -25.51 23.58 -1.16
CA THR A 95 -26.64 24.45 -0.80
C THR A 95 -27.88 23.62 -0.47
N LYS A 96 -28.23 22.65 -1.31
CA LYS A 96 -29.39 21.75 -1.08
C LYS A 96 -29.26 20.96 0.22
N ILE A 97 -28.06 20.48 0.57
CA ILE A 97 -27.85 19.75 1.82
C ILE A 97 -27.98 20.69 3.02
N LYS A 98 -27.41 21.91 2.96
CA LYS A 98 -27.53 22.90 4.03
C LYS A 98 -28.99 23.26 4.33
N GLU A 99 -29.78 23.51 3.28
CA GLU A 99 -31.21 23.79 3.42
C GLU A 99 -31.94 22.62 4.07
N ARG A 100 -31.60 21.39 3.68
CA ARG A 100 -32.21 20.21 4.26
C ARG A 100 -31.86 20.06 5.74
N ILE A 101 -30.58 20.16 6.10
CA ILE A 101 -30.13 20.12 7.51
C ILE A 101 -30.89 21.11 8.38
N LYS A 102 -31.17 22.33 7.88
CA LYS A 102 -31.93 23.36 8.62
C LYS A 102 -33.40 22.99 8.84
N SER A 103 -33.98 22.15 7.99
CA SER A 103 -35.39 21.76 8.04
C SER A 103 -35.68 20.47 8.83
N GLU A 104 -34.64 19.71 9.19
CA GLU A 104 -34.78 18.44 9.90
C GLU A 104 -34.96 18.63 11.42
N SER A 105 -35.49 17.60 12.09
CA SER A 105 -35.51 17.53 13.56
C SER A 105 -34.08 17.46 14.13
N ASP A 106 -33.87 17.82 15.39
CA ASP A 106 -32.52 17.89 15.98
C ASP A 106 -31.70 16.61 15.78
N ASN A 107 -32.26 15.43 16.03
CA ASN A 107 -31.54 14.16 15.86
C ASN A 107 -31.14 13.90 14.40
N GLU A 108 -32.05 14.16 13.46
CA GLU A 108 -31.80 13.96 12.03
C GLU A 108 -30.86 15.03 11.47
N LYS A 109 -30.94 16.26 11.99
CA LYS A 109 -30.02 17.37 11.71
C LYS A 109 -28.58 16.96 12.03
N TYR A 110 -28.32 16.47 13.25
CA TYR A 110 -26.96 16.09 13.65
C TYR A 110 -26.42 14.88 12.88
N SER A 111 -27.25 13.86 12.64
CA SER A 111 -26.88 12.71 11.82
C SER A 111 -26.52 13.12 10.38
N LEU A 112 -27.37 13.92 9.74
CA LEU A 112 -27.14 14.39 8.38
C LEU A 112 -25.90 15.30 8.28
N ALA A 113 -25.71 16.18 9.27
CA ALA A 113 -24.54 17.04 9.37
C ALA A 113 -23.26 16.22 9.58
N MET A 114 -23.29 15.16 10.40
CA MET A 114 -22.15 14.27 10.59
C MET A 114 -21.76 13.62 9.26
N HIS A 115 -22.72 13.03 8.54
CA HIS A 115 -22.48 12.47 7.22
C HIS A 115 -21.95 13.50 6.21
N LEU A 116 -22.46 14.73 6.22
CA LEU A 116 -21.94 15.81 5.37
C LEU A 116 -20.47 16.13 5.70
N LEU A 117 -20.15 16.32 6.97
CA LEU A 117 -18.81 16.69 7.43
C LEU A 117 -17.76 15.63 7.09
N THR A 118 -18.16 14.36 6.98
CA THR A 118 -17.27 13.28 6.49
C THR A 118 -16.88 13.45 5.03
N LEU A 119 -17.71 14.09 4.20
CA LEU A 119 -17.40 14.32 2.79
C LEU A 119 -16.39 15.46 2.60
N ILE A 120 -16.32 16.38 3.57
CA ILE A 120 -15.45 17.55 3.48
C ILE A 120 -14.01 17.09 3.63
N THR A 121 -13.17 17.38 2.65
CA THR A 121 -11.71 17.15 2.74
C THR A 121 -10.99 18.48 2.95
N PRO A 122 -9.73 18.48 3.45
CA PRO A 122 -8.96 19.72 3.57
C PRO A 122 -8.84 20.49 2.25
N ASN A 123 -8.78 19.78 1.11
CA ASN A 123 -8.74 20.40 -0.21
C ASN A 123 -10.08 21.03 -0.62
N PHE A 124 -11.19 20.47 -0.17
CA PHE A 124 -12.51 21.03 -0.43
C PHE A 124 -12.75 22.27 0.44
N LEU A 125 -12.40 22.20 1.72
CA LEU A 125 -12.49 23.32 2.68
C LEU A 125 -11.76 24.58 2.19
N LYS A 126 -10.57 24.42 1.58
CA LYS A 126 -9.79 25.53 1.00
C LYS A 126 -10.50 26.29 -0.12
N LYS A 127 -11.50 25.68 -0.76
CA LYS A 127 -12.27 26.26 -1.87
C LYS A 127 -13.58 26.88 -1.40
N MET A 128 -13.99 26.60 -0.15
CA MET A 128 -15.20 27.16 0.44
C MET A 128 -14.99 28.64 0.76
N ASP A 129 -16.06 29.41 0.64
CA ASP A 129 -16.07 30.79 1.09
C ASP A 129 -16.00 30.88 2.64
N LYS A 130 -15.88 32.10 3.13
CA LYS A 130 -15.74 32.35 4.57
C LYS A 130 -17.00 31.97 5.34
N ASP A 131 -18.18 32.14 4.76
CA ASP A 131 -19.46 31.90 5.42
C ASP A 131 -19.73 30.40 5.60
N ASP A 132 -19.36 29.59 4.59
CA ASP A 132 -19.41 28.13 4.67
C ASP A 132 -18.40 27.57 5.66
N ASN A 133 -17.20 28.14 5.71
CA ASN A 133 -16.22 27.78 6.73
C ASN A 133 -16.73 28.11 8.14
N GLN A 134 -17.37 29.28 8.31
CA GLN A 134 -17.97 29.66 9.58
C GLN A 134 -19.12 28.73 9.98
N TYR A 135 -19.98 28.39 9.02
CA TYR A 135 -21.07 27.42 9.19
C TYR A 135 -20.55 26.09 9.73
N ILE A 136 -19.48 25.53 9.14
CA ILE A 136 -18.85 24.28 9.63
C ILE A 136 -18.36 24.43 11.07
N GLN A 137 -17.68 25.53 11.40
CA GLN A 137 -17.18 25.77 12.76
C GLN A 137 -18.31 25.89 13.79
N ASP A 138 -19.46 26.43 13.38
CA ASP A 138 -20.62 26.55 14.24
C ASP A 138 -21.24 25.16 14.53
N PHE A 139 -21.34 24.30 13.52
CA PHE A 139 -21.76 22.90 13.73
C PHE A 139 -20.82 22.15 14.67
N LEU A 140 -19.51 22.29 14.48
CA LEU A 140 -18.54 21.61 15.32
C LEU A 140 -18.64 22.08 16.78
N ARG A 141 -18.96 23.36 17.02
CA ARG A 141 -19.26 23.89 18.36
C ARG A 141 -20.58 23.35 18.93
N GLU A 142 -21.61 23.19 18.12
CA GLU A 142 -22.86 22.55 18.54
C GLU A 142 -22.65 21.08 18.90
N PHE A 143 -21.91 20.33 18.10
CA PHE A 143 -21.62 18.90 18.31
C PHE A 143 -20.92 18.63 19.65
N LYS A 144 -20.04 19.55 20.08
CA LYS A 144 -19.35 19.45 21.39
C LYS A 144 -20.29 19.52 22.59
N LYS A 145 -21.53 19.98 22.41
CA LYS A 145 -22.56 20.07 23.46
C LYS A 145 -23.52 18.86 23.45
N GLN A 146 -23.33 17.91 22.53
CA GLN A 146 -24.18 16.74 22.38
C GLN A 146 -23.56 15.51 23.07
N SER A 147 -23.97 14.30 22.67
CA SER A 147 -23.42 13.03 23.18
C SER A 147 -21.91 12.90 22.92
N LEU A 148 -21.28 11.96 23.63
CA LEU A 148 -19.85 11.68 23.50
C LEU A 148 -19.44 11.39 22.05
N GLU A 149 -20.22 10.61 21.30
CA GLU A 149 -20.00 10.36 19.87
C GLU A 149 -19.82 11.67 19.08
N TYR A 150 -20.74 12.63 19.22
CA TYR A 150 -20.67 13.89 18.47
C TYR A 150 -19.53 14.77 18.95
N LYS A 151 -19.22 14.76 20.25
CA LYS A 151 -18.05 15.45 20.81
C LYS A 151 -16.75 14.90 20.21
N LEU A 152 -16.56 13.58 20.22
CA LEU A 152 -15.41 12.91 19.62
C LEU A 152 -15.33 13.12 18.11
N PHE A 153 -16.46 13.05 17.41
CA PHE A 153 -16.55 13.35 15.98
C PHE A 153 -16.13 14.79 15.67
N SER A 154 -16.54 15.74 16.50
CA SER A 154 -16.17 17.15 16.36
C SER A 154 -14.66 17.33 16.50
N ILE A 155 -14.06 16.78 17.56
CA ILE A 155 -12.60 16.82 17.80
C ILE A 155 -11.84 16.18 16.62
N TRP A 156 -12.26 14.99 16.19
CA TRP A 156 -11.67 14.30 15.05
C TRP A 156 -11.76 15.12 13.75
N THR A 157 -12.91 15.74 13.51
CA THR A 157 -13.12 16.59 12.33
C THR A 157 -12.27 17.84 12.40
N GLU A 158 -12.14 18.48 13.56
CA GLU A 158 -11.32 19.67 13.74
C GLU A 158 -9.83 19.40 13.54
N MET A 159 -9.31 18.32 14.12
CA MET A 159 -7.94 17.87 13.92
C MET A 159 -7.68 17.63 12.42
N ARG A 160 -8.59 16.94 11.75
CA ARG A 160 -8.45 16.57 10.33
C ARG A 160 -8.54 17.77 9.39
N LEU A 161 -9.50 18.68 9.61
CA LEU A 161 -9.81 19.79 8.68
C LEU A 161 -8.99 21.04 8.97
N PHE A 162 -8.82 21.39 10.25
CA PHE A 162 -8.22 22.66 10.67
C PHE A 162 -6.85 22.50 11.31
N ARG A 163 -6.34 21.26 11.45
CA ARG A 163 -5.06 20.96 12.13
C ARG A 163 -4.97 21.58 13.53
N LYS A 164 -6.11 21.70 14.22
CA LYS A 164 -6.12 22.10 15.62
C LYS A 164 -5.49 20.99 16.45
N ASP A 165 -4.72 21.38 17.46
CA ASP A 165 -4.18 20.44 18.43
C ASP A 165 -5.32 19.83 19.26
N PRO A 166 -5.61 18.52 19.11
CA PRO A 166 -6.70 17.88 19.83
C PRO A 166 -6.35 17.59 21.29
N LEU A 167 -5.08 17.68 21.69
CA LEU A 167 -4.60 17.24 23.01
C LEU A 167 -5.32 17.95 24.16
N SER A 168 -5.54 19.26 24.02
CA SER A 168 -6.19 20.07 25.06
C SER A 168 -7.65 19.66 25.33
N GLU A 169 -8.41 19.32 24.28
CA GLU A 169 -9.81 18.94 24.41
C GLU A 169 -9.97 17.46 24.80
N MET A 170 -9.09 16.60 24.30
CA MET A 170 -9.09 15.16 24.59
C MET A 170 -8.78 14.83 26.04
N ARG A 171 -7.92 15.61 26.71
CA ARG A 171 -7.63 15.44 28.15
C ARG A 171 -8.86 15.55 29.06
N THR A 172 -9.97 16.11 28.56
CA THR A 172 -11.22 16.23 29.31
C THR A 172 -12.13 15.01 29.22
N ILE A 173 -11.83 14.04 28.36
CA ILE A 173 -12.64 12.84 28.15
C ILE A 173 -11.98 11.67 28.86
N SER A 174 -12.67 11.10 29.85
CA SER A 174 -12.20 9.87 30.51
C SER A 174 -12.37 8.65 29.60
N GLN A 175 -11.46 7.69 29.71
CA GLN A 175 -11.58 6.40 29.00
C GLN A 175 -12.82 5.61 29.43
N ASP A 176 -13.25 5.78 30.68
CA ASP A 176 -14.43 5.11 31.23
C ASP A 176 -15.73 5.60 30.59
N GLU A 177 -15.73 6.78 29.95
CA GLU A 177 -16.89 7.28 29.20
C GLU A 177 -17.06 6.56 27.84
N ILE A 178 -16.04 5.83 27.35
CA ILE A 178 -16.07 5.17 26.04
C ILE A 178 -16.76 3.81 26.14
N GLU A 179 -18.03 3.78 25.75
CA GLU A 179 -18.90 2.62 25.87
C GLU A 179 -19.07 1.86 24.56
N HIS A 180 -18.99 2.55 23.41
CA HIS A 180 -19.31 1.98 22.11
C HIS A 180 -18.10 1.90 21.16
N LEU A 181 -18.07 0.89 20.28
CA LEU A 181 -17.01 0.71 19.27
C LEU A 181 -16.78 1.96 18.41
N LYS A 182 -17.85 2.66 18.00
CA LYS A 182 -17.75 3.88 17.20
C LYS A 182 -17.01 5.02 17.92
N GLU A 183 -17.24 5.16 19.23
CA GLU A 183 -16.57 6.16 20.06
C GLU A 183 -15.10 5.79 20.24
N TYR A 184 -14.83 4.51 20.51
CA TYR A 184 -13.47 3.99 20.56
C TYR A 184 -12.69 4.27 19.27
N LEU A 185 -13.29 3.99 18.11
CA LEU A 185 -12.63 4.24 16.82
C LEU A 185 -12.39 5.73 16.58
N LEU A 186 -13.36 6.60 16.88
CA LEU A 186 -13.17 8.06 16.81
C LEU A 186 -12.04 8.52 17.73
N TRP A 187 -12.00 8.00 18.95
CA TRP A 187 -11.00 8.33 19.94
C TRP A 187 -9.60 7.86 19.53
N GLU A 188 -9.46 6.63 19.02
CA GLU A 188 -8.19 6.12 18.48
C GLU A 188 -7.71 6.91 17.26
N MET A 189 -8.64 7.38 16.42
CA MET A 189 -8.27 8.15 15.24
C MET A 189 -7.81 9.57 15.57
N VAL A 190 -8.00 10.07 16.78
CA VAL A 190 -7.42 11.33 17.21
C VAL A 190 -6.03 11.04 17.79
N ASP A 191 -4.99 11.53 17.10
CA ASP A 191 -3.60 11.25 17.48
C ASP A 191 -3.30 11.90 18.82
N LEU A 192 -2.93 11.09 19.81
CA LEU A 192 -2.36 11.57 21.06
C LEU A 192 -0.90 11.17 20.97
N GLU A 193 -0.01 12.14 20.75
CA GLU A 193 1.45 11.90 20.73
C GLU A 193 1.96 11.28 22.04
N ASP A 194 1.14 11.31 23.12
CA ASP A 194 1.41 10.66 24.39
C ASP A 194 0.78 9.25 24.51
N GLY A 195 1.64 8.23 24.45
CA GLY A 195 1.49 6.96 25.19
C GLY A 195 0.56 5.90 24.61
N TYR A 196 1.09 5.05 23.72
CA TYR A 196 0.49 3.76 23.31
C TYR A 196 0.02 2.90 24.50
N GLU A 197 0.73 3.01 25.65
CA GLU A 197 0.44 2.27 26.88
C GLU A 197 -0.85 2.73 27.58
N SER A 198 -1.24 4.01 27.47
CA SER A 198 -2.46 4.51 28.09
C SER A 198 -3.73 3.94 27.44
N LYS A 199 -3.67 3.52 26.17
CA LYS A 199 -4.82 3.09 25.37
C LYS A 199 -5.11 1.59 25.43
N GLN A 200 -4.24 0.81 26.08
CA GLN A 200 -4.26 -0.65 26.02
C GLN A 200 -5.55 -1.30 26.56
N PRO A 201 -6.15 -0.83 27.67
CA PRO A 201 -7.36 -1.44 28.23
C PRO A 201 -8.57 -1.35 27.28
N LEU A 202 -8.79 -0.18 26.67
CA LEU A 202 -9.88 0.01 25.69
C LEU A 202 -9.63 -0.80 24.42
N ARG A 203 -8.38 -0.88 23.97
CA ARG A 203 -8.04 -1.71 22.82
C ARG A 203 -8.39 -3.17 23.07
N ASP A 204 -8.02 -3.74 24.21
CA ASP A 204 -8.34 -5.13 24.52
C ASP A 204 -9.85 -5.37 24.60
N LYS A 205 -10.62 -4.39 25.09
CA LYS A 205 -12.10 -4.40 25.09
C LYS A 205 -12.69 -4.45 23.67
N PHE A 206 -12.23 -3.59 22.76
CA PHE A 206 -12.89 -3.38 21.46
C PHE A 206 -12.28 -4.16 20.28
N VAL A 207 -11.10 -4.77 20.43
CA VAL A 207 -10.46 -5.56 19.36
C VAL A 207 -11.35 -6.72 18.91
N SER A 208 -11.94 -7.46 19.85
CA SER A 208 -12.83 -8.59 19.51
C SER A 208 -14.04 -8.10 18.71
N GLU A 209 -14.72 -7.07 19.23
CA GLU A 209 -15.89 -6.46 18.62
C GLU A 209 -15.61 -5.95 17.20
N MET A 210 -14.47 -5.27 17.00
CA MET A 210 -14.01 -4.82 15.69
C MET A 210 -13.83 -5.97 14.69
N THR A 211 -13.22 -7.07 15.12
CA THR A 211 -12.94 -8.21 14.23
C THR A 211 -14.22 -8.98 13.87
N GLU A 212 -15.18 -9.03 14.79
CA GLU A 212 -16.46 -9.72 14.63
C GLU A 212 -17.54 -8.84 13.96
N TYR A 213 -17.34 -7.52 13.88
CA TYR A 213 -18.32 -6.58 13.33
C TYR A 213 -18.79 -6.97 11.91
N PRO A 214 -20.10 -7.08 11.63
CA PRO A 214 -20.61 -7.53 10.34
C PRO A 214 -20.41 -6.49 9.24
N ILE A 215 -19.69 -6.83 8.16
CA ILE A 215 -19.36 -5.93 7.04
C ILE A 215 -20.46 -5.89 5.95
N GLN A 216 -21.54 -6.65 6.13
CA GLN A 216 -22.61 -6.78 5.14
C GLN A 216 -23.36 -5.46 4.86
N GLN A 217 -23.29 -4.51 5.77
CA GLN A 217 -23.81 -3.16 5.59
C GLN A 217 -22.62 -2.20 5.74
N LEU A 218 -22.13 -1.65 4.61
CA LEU A 218 -21.08 -0.63 4.66
C LEU A 218 -21.67 0.66 5.24
N ASP A 219 -21.59 0.78 6.56
CA ASP A 219 -22.12 1.85 7.37
C ASP A 219 -21.01 2.77 7.91
N TRP A 220 -21.40 3.69 8.78
CA TRP A 220 -20.48 4.62 9.43
C TRP A 220 -19.41 3.88 10.26
N ILE A 221 -19.79 2.84 11.00
CA ILE A 221 -18.87 2.08 11.83
C ILE A 221 -17.84 1.35 10.95
N THR A 222 -18.29 0.72 9.87
CA THR A 222 -17.43 0.07 8.89
C THR A 222 -16.44 1.06 8.27
N PHE A 223 -16.84 2.32 8.10
CA PHE A 223 -15.96 3.34 7.54
C PHE A 223 -14.85 3.69 8.52
N LEU A 224 -15.20 3.90 9.79
CA LEU A 224 -14.23 4.14 10.85
C LEU A 224 -13.29 2.94 11.04
N LEU A 225 -13.83 1.73 11.01
CA LEU A 225 -13.06 0.48 11.06
C LEU A 225 -12.05 0.41 9.91
N HIS A 226 -12.50 0.66 8.68
CA HIS A 226 -11.61 0.62 7.52
C HIS A 226 -10.50 1.68 7.63
N MET A 227 -10.82 2.90 8.05
CA MET A 227 -9.82 3.95 8.28
C MET A 227 -8.82 3.57 9.38
N PHE A 228 -9.31 3.11 10.52
CA PHE A 228 -8.50 2.65 11.64
C PHE A 228 -7.54 1.55 11.19
N LEU A 229 -8.07 0.47 10.61
CA LEU A 229 -7.27 -0.67 10.16
C LEU A 229 -6.21 -0.26 9.13
N LYS A 230 -6.53 0.65 8.21
CA LYS A 230 -5.59 1.16 7.21
C LYS A 230 -4.49 2.03 7.81
N ARG A 231 -4.83 2.94 8.72
CA ARG A 231 -3.85 3.77 9.44
C ARG A 231 -2.89 2.91 10.26
N HIS A 232 -3.43 1.93 10.99
CA HIS A 232 -2.64 1.11 11.90
C HIS A 232 -1.99 -0.11 11.24
N LYS A 233 -2.32 -0.46 9.99
CA LYS A 233 -1.67 -1.56 9.25
C LYS A 233 -0.14 -1.46 9.27
N ILE A 234 0.42 -0.25 9.22
CA ILE A 234 1.87 -0.01 9.26
C ILE A 234 2.46 -0.46 10.60
N TYR A 235 1.77 -0.17 11.71
CA TYR A 235 2.18 -0.57 13.07
C TYR A 235 1.85 -2.03 13.39
N LEU A 236 0.81 -2.58 12.75
CA LEU A 236 0.39 -3.97 12.91
C LEU A 236 1.39 -4.94 12.27
N ILE A 237 2.12 -4.56 11.20
CA ILE A 237 3.25 -5.37 10.74
C ILE A 237 4.35 -5.28 11.80
N SER A 238 4.48 -6.30 12.63
CA SER A 238 5.51 -6.33 13.68
C SER A 238 6.90 -6.16 13.07
N GLU A 239 7.82 -5.52 13.79
CA GLU A 239 9.22 -5.37 13.38
C GLU A 239 9.83 -6.73 13.02
N LYS A 240 9.47 -7.79 13.75
CA LYS A 240 9.87 -9.18 13.45
C LYS A 240 9.35 -9.68 12.10
N GLU A 241 8.12 -9.36 11.73
CA GLU A 241 7.55 -9.72 10.42
C GLU A 241 8.10 -8.87 9.28
N LEU A 242 8.33 -7.59 9.52
CA LEU A 242 9.00 -6.69 8.58
C LEU A 242 10.43 -7.19 8.33
N ASN A 243 11.18 -7.45 9.41
CA ASN A 243 12.53 -8.01 9.35
C ASN A 243 12.53 -9.39 8.69
N LYS A 244 11.54 -10.25 8.95
CA LYS A 244 11.42 -11.55 8.26
C LYS A 244 11.11 -11.39 6.78
N LYS A 245 10.25 -10.45 6.37
CA LYS A 245 9.96 -10.18 4.95
C LYS A 245 11.18 -9.61 4.24
N ILE A 246 11.85 -8.63 4.86
CA ILE A 246 13.11 -8.07 4.35
C ILE A 246 14.17 -9.17 4.28
N ASP A 247 14.37 -9.97 5.33
CA ASP A 247 15.36 -11.06 5.35
C ASP A 247 15.04 -12.14 4.33
N ILE A 248 13.76 -12.51 4.12
CA ILE A 248 13.37 -13.44 3.05
C ILE A 248 13.65 -12.84 1.67
N GLU A 249 13.31 -11.58 1.44
CA GLU A 249 13.48 -10.94 0.15
C GLU A 249 14.96 -10.69 -0.18
N VAL A 250 15.72 -10.22 0.81
CA VAL A 250 17.18 -10.01 0.78
C VAL A 250 17.90 -11.35 0.66
N ARG A 251 17.60 -12.37 1.48
CA ARG A 251 18.18 -13.71 1.31
C ARG A 251 17.80 -14.32 -0.02
N SER A 252 16.57 -14.19 -0.52
CA SER A 252 16.22 -14.77 -1.83
C SER A 252 17.02 -14.15 -2.98
N LYS A 253 17.34 -12.85 -2.89
CA LYS A 253 18.16 -12.12 -3.87
C LYS A 253 19.66 -12.42 -3.70
N ILE A 254 20.17 -12.49 -2.47
CA ILE A 254 21.56 -12.81 -2.15
C ILE A 254 21.91 -14.29 -2.43
N ASN A 255 21.00 -15.22 -2.12
CA ASN A 255 21.26 -16.66 -2.14
C ASN A 255 21.37 -17.25 -3.56
N LYS A 256 20.82 -16.59 -4.60
CA LYS A 256 21.06 -17.00 -6.00
C LYS A 256 22.31 -16.38 -6.62
N LYS A 257 22.65 -15.13 -6.25
CA LYS A 257 23.68 -14.35 -6.95
C LYS A 257 25.05 -14.30 -6.26
N VAL A 258 25.15 -14.62 -4.96
CA VAL A 258 26.45 -14.75 -4.25
C VAL A 258 27.00 -16.17 -4.34
N TYR A 259 26.14 -17.18 -4.26
CA TYR A 259 26.58 -18.57 -4.36
C TYR A 259 27.07 -18.93 -5.76
N PHE A 260 26.50 -18.33 -6.82
CA PHE A 260 26.90 -18.67 -8.19
C PHE A 260 28.37 -18.30 -8.50
N PRO A 261 28.88 -17.07 -8.26
CA PRO A 261 30.29 -16.75 -8.45
C PRO A 261 31.21 -17.52 -7.48
N LEU A 262 30.77 -17.71 -6.23
CA LEU A 262 31.59 -18.30 -5.18
C LEU A 262 31.77 -19.82 -5.38
N ILE A 263 30.70 -20.54 -5.73
CA ILE A 263 30.76 -21.95 -6.15
C ILE A 263 31.57 -22.08 -7.44
N SER A 264 31.36 -21.19 -8.41
CA SER A 264 32.10 -21.21 -9.68
C SER A 264 33.61 -20.99 -9.49
N MET A 265 33.98 -20.07 -8.60
CA MET A 265 35.38 -19.81 -8.25
C MET A 265 36.00 -20.99 -7.50
N MET A 266 35.28 -21.65 -6.58
CA MET A 266 35.77 -22.89 -5.95
C MET A 266 35.94 -24.02 -6.96
N ILE A 267 34.97 -24.24 -7.85
CA ILE A 267 35.07 -25.24 -8.92
C ILE A 267 36.30 -24.95 -9.80
N PHE A 268 36.49 -23.69 -10.19
CA PHE A 268 37.64 -23.26 -10.97
C PHE A 268 38.99 -23.51 -10.27
N LEU A 269 39.09 -23.19 -8.98
CA LEU A 269 40.31 -23.42 -8.18
C LEU A 269 40.62 -24.91 -8.05
N VAL A 270 39.61 -25.74 -7.81
CA VAL A 270 39.75 -27.21 -7.72
C VAL A 270 40.24 -27.79 -9.05
N ILE A 271 39.67 -27.37 -10.17
CA ILE A 271 40.07 -27.84 -11.51
C ILE A 271 41.54 -27.48 -11.79
N ASN A 272 41.94 -26.24 -11.51
CA ASN A 272 43.31 -25.80 -11.76
C ASN A 272 44.32 -26.42 -10.81
N TYR A 273 43.98 -26.59 -9.53
CA TYR A 273 44.82 -27.31 -8.58
C TYR A 273 45.06 -28.76 -9.02
N TRP A 274 44.00 -29.46 -9.43
CA TRP A 274 44.09 -30.83 -9.93
C TRP A 274 44.92 -30.93 -11.21
N ARG A 275 44.73 -30.00 -12.16
CA ARG A 275 45.53 -29.94 -13.40
C ARG A 275 47.00 -29.62 -13.14
N GLY A 276 47.30 -28.67 -12.26
CA GLY A 276 48.67 -28.37 -11.85
C GLY A 276 49.37 -29.60 -11.27
N HIS A 277 48.67 -30.34 -10.40
CA HIS A 277 49.20 -31.55 -9.78
C HIS A 277 49.44 -32.71 -10.76
N ILE A 278 48.74 -32.73 -11.91
CA ILE A 278 48.91 -33.73 -12.97
C ILE A 278 50.02 -33.34 -13.97
N LEU A 279 50.26 -32.03 -14.17
CA LEU A 279 51.16 -31.51 -15.20
C LEU A 279 52.57 -31.12 -14.70
N PHE A 280 52.79 -30.99 -13.39
CA PHE A 280 54.14 -30.81 -12.83
C PHE A 280 54.93 -32.13 -12.81
N ARG A 281 55.34 -32.59 -14.01
CA ARG A 281 56.51 -33.47 -14.16
C ARG A 281 57.73 -32.59 -14.44
N PRO A 282 58.93 -32.92 -13.92
CA PRO A 282 60.11 -32.05 -13.98
C PRO A 282 60.68 -31.79 -15.38
N ASP A 283 60.14 -32.43 -16.42
CA ASP A 283 60.82 -32.55 -17.73
C ASP A 283 60.33 -31.56 -18.81
N PHE A 284 59.45 -30.59 -18.49
CA PHE A 284 58.91 -29.66 -19.49
C PHE A 284 59.68 -28.32 -19.55
N GLY A 285 60.22 -28.00 -20.73
CA GLY A 285 61.05 -26.82 -20.99
C GLY A 285 60.33 -25.46 -20.90
N PHE A 286 61.13 -24.38 -20.85
CA PHE A 286 60.76 -22.99 -20.53
C PHE A 286 59.49 -22.45 -21.22
N TYR A 287 59.22 -22.81 -22.48
CA TYR A 287 58.02 -22.37 -23.22
C TYR A 287 56.72 -23.09 -22.80
N ALA A 288 56.80 -24.33 -22.31
CA ALA A 288 55.64 -25.04 -21.74
C ALA A 288 55.20 -24.39 -20.42
N ASN A 289 56.16 -23.92 -19.62
CA ASN A 289 55.89 -23.20 -18.36
C ASN A 289 55.22 -21.84 -18.58
N LEU A 290 55.55 -21.10 -19.66
CA LEU A 290 54.82 -19.87 -20.00
C LEU A 290 53.35 -20.18 -20.34
N PHE A 291 53.08 -21.16 -21.21
CA PHE A 291 51.69 -21.52 -21.59
C PHE A 291 50.83 -22.01 -20.41
N LEU A 292 51.47 -22.67 -19.43
CA LEU A 292 50.86 -23.10 -18.17
C LEU A 292 50.47 -21.92 -17.25
N ILE A 293 51.10 -20.75 -17.40
CA ILE A 293 50.81 -19.56 -16.58
C ILE A 293 49.75 -18.66 -17.24
N TRP A 294 49.82 -18.48 -18.56
CA TRP A 294 48.93 -17.53 -19.26
C TRP A 294 47.47 -18.00 -19.39
N LYS A 295 47.22 -19.31 -19.57
CA LYS A 295 45.84 -19.84 -19.68
C LYS A 295 45.03 -19.69 -18.39
N PRO A 296 45.54 -20.07 -17.20
CA PRO A 296 44.83 -19.84 -15.95
C PRO A 296 44.62 -18.35 -15.64
N LEU A 297 45.60 -17.49 -15.95
CA LEU A 297 45.46 -16.04 -15.78
C LEU A 297 44.31 -15.45 -16.59
N ALA A 298 44.17 -15.84 -17.87
CA ALA A 298 43.06 -15.40 -18.72
C ALA A 298 41.69 -15.89 -18.19
N GLN A 299 41.63 -17.10 -17.64
CA GLN A 299 40.40 -17.65 -17.06
C GLN A 299 40.04 -16.98 -15.72
N ILE A 300 41.02 -16.64 -14.89
CA ILE A 300 40.83 -15.85 -13.67
C ILE A 300 40.30 -14.45 -14.03
N LEU A 301 40.86 -13.82 -15.07
CA LEU A 301 40.39 -12.52 -15.53
C LEU A 301 38.93 -12.57 -15.96
N LEU A 302 38.50 -13.62 -16.69
CA LEU A 302 37.11 -13.81 -17.09
C LEU A 302 36.17 -13.98 -15.89
N LEU A 303 36.60 -14.69 -14.85
CA LEU A 303 35.83 -14.82 -13.60
C LEU A 303 35.70 -13.49 -12.86
N ILE A 304 36.78 -12.72 -12.76
CA ILE A 304 36.78 -11.40 -12.11
C ILE A 304 35.85 -10.44 -12.87
N VAL A 305 36.00 -10.36 -14.20
CA VAL A 305 35.17 -9.48 -15.04
C VAL A 305 33.70 -9.90 -15.00
N GLY A 306 33.40 -11.20 -15.10
CA GLY A 306 32.03 -11.71 -15.02
C GLY A 306 31.37 -11.41 -13.66
N THR A 307 32.14 -11.53 -12.57
CA THR A 307 31.68 -11.19 -11.21
C THR A 307 31.47 -9.68 -11.06
N LEU A 308 32.37 -8.85 -11.59
CA LEU A 308 32.21 -7.39 -11.56
C LEU A 308 30.97 -6.94 -12.33
N LEU A 309 30.69 -7.52 -13.50
CA LEU A 309 29.48 -7.18 -14.28
C LEU A 309 28.19 -7.53 -13.51
N LEU A 310 28.19 -8.64 -12.76
CA LEU A 310 27.07 -8.99 -11.88
C LEU A 310 26.88 -7.98 -10.74
N VAL A 311 27.98 -7.48 -10.16
CA VAL A 311 27.95 -6.45 -9.10
C VAL A 311 27.54 -5.08 -9.64
N PHE A 312 27.96 -4.72 -10.87
CA PHE A 312 27.63 -3.44 -11.50
C PHE A 312 26.14 -3.35 -11.89
N GLU A 313 25.53 -4.44 -12.39
CA GLU A 313 24.09 -4.48 -12.69
C GLU A 313 23.22 -4.32 -11.43
N GLU A 314 23.75 -4.66 -10.24
CA GLU A 314 23.03 -4.50 -8.97
C GLU A 314 22.91 -3.04 -8.52
N ARG A 315 23.84 -2.17 -8.94
CA ARG A 315 23.93 -0.76 -8.50
C ARG A 315 23.45 0.25 -9.54
N LEU A 316 23.14 -0.21 -10.75
CA LEU A 316 22.72 0.63 -11.87
C LEU A 316 21.41 0.10 -12.48
N PRO A 317 20.58 0.96 -13.11
CA PRO A 317 19.40 0.50 -13.82
C PRO A 317 19.74 -0.52 -14.91
N GLN A 318 18.85 -1.48 -15.15
CA GLN A 318 19.07 -2.58 -16.10
C GLN A 318 19.43 -2.03 -17.49
N LEU A 319 20.67 -2.24 -17.88
CA LEU A 319 21.21 -1.88 -19.18
C LEU A 319 21.14 -3.11 -20.09
N GLU A 320 20.30 -3.02 -21.13
CA GLU A 320 20.15 -4.05 -22.16
C GLU A 320 21.06 -3.71 -23.35
N ILE A 321 21.95 -4.63 -23.72
CA ILE A 321 22.74 -4.51 -24.95
C ILE A 321 22.06 -5.37 -26.03
N PRO A 322 21.56 -4.76 -27.12
CA PRO A 322 20.99 -5.52 -28.22
C PRO A 322 22.12 -6.20 -29.03
N ILE A 323 22.09 -7.52 -29.10
CA ILE A 323 22.99 -8.32 -29.95
C ILE A 323 22.11 -9.08 -30.97
N LYS A 324 22.14 -8.65 -32.23
CA LYS A 324 21.29 -9.18 -33.32
C LYS A 324 19.80 -9.20 -32.95
N ARG A 325 19.21 -10.38 -32.69
CA ARG A 325 17.78 -10.58 -32.39
C ARG A 325 17.47 -10.77 -30.90
N THR A 326 18.50 -10.80 -30.05
CA THR A 326 18.40 -11.05 -28.62
C THR A 326 18.90 -9.83 -27.83
N LYS A 327 18.17 -9.48 -26.76
CA LYS A 327 18.61 -8.48 -25.80
C LYS A 327 19.27 -9.18 -24.64
N LEU A 328 20.53 -8.85 -24.37
CA LEU A 328 21.29 -9.43 -23.26
C LEU A 328 21.54 -8.37 -22.20
N THR A 329 21.28 -8.70 -20.94
CA THR A 329 21.59 -7.81 -19.81
C THR A 329 23.04 -8.02 -19.36
N PHE A 330 23.61 -7.03 -18.66
CA PHE A 330 24.95 -7.16 -18.09
C PHE A 330 25.09 -8.37 -17.14
N GLY A 331 24.03 -8.74 -16.42
CA GLY A 331 24.01 -9.92 -15.58
C GLY A 331 24.10 -11.22 -16.37
N GLN A 332 23.34 -11.34 -17.46
CA GLN A 332 23.42 -12.51 -18.35
C GLN A 332 24.80 -12.64 -19.01
N ILE A 333 25.42 -11.52 -19.36
CA ILE A 333 26.79 -11.48 -19.87
C ILE A 333 27.78 -11.92 -18.77
N GLY A 334 27.61 -11.42 -17.54
CA GLY A 334 28.45 -11.79 -16.40
C GLY A 334 28.37 -13.27 -16.05
N GLU A 335 27.17 -13.85 -16.00
CA GLU A 335 26.96 -15.29 -15.80
C GLU A 335 27.62 -16.11 -16.92
N GLY A 336 27.46 -15.69 -18.18
CA GLY A 336 28.08 -16.35 -19.32
C GLY A 336 29.61 -16.39 -19.26
N LEU A 337 30.26 -15.29 -18.86
CA LEU A 337 31.72 -15.22 -18.73
C LEU A 337 32.24 -16.16 -17.63
N ILE A 338 31.52 -16.28 -16.52
CA ILE A 338 31.87 -17.19 -15.42
C ILE A 338 31.79 -18.66 -15.90
N VAL A 339 30.70 -19.04 -16.58
CA VAL A 339 30.54 -20.41 -17.11
C VAL A 339 31.61 -20.71 -18.16
N LEU A 340 31.92 -19.76 -19.04
CA LEU A 340 32.95 -19.93 -20.07
C LEU A 340 34.34 -20.18 -19.47
N ALA A 341 34.70 -19.50 -18.39
CA ALA A 341 35.98 -19.71 -17.71
C ALA A 341 36.11 -21.14 -17.17
N ILE A 342 35.02 -21.70 -16.62
CA ILE A 342 34.97 -23.07 -16.10
C ILE A 342 35.00 -24.11 -17.23
N LEU A 343 34.21 -23.91 -18.29
CA LEU A 343 34.23 -24.83 -19.43
C LEU A 343 35.60 -24.84 -20.13
N TRP A 344 36.28 -23.69 -20.15
CA TRP A 344 37.63 -23.58 -20.70
C TRP A 344 38.66 -24.27 -19.82
N SER A 345 38.56 -24.17 -18.49
CA SER A 345 39.46 -24.89 -17.59
C SER A 345 39.31 -26.42 -17.70
N LEU A 346 38.15 -26.90 -18.14
CA LEU A 346 37.88 -28.32 -18.44
C LEU A 346 38.24 -28.75 -19.87
N GLU A 347 38.81 -27.87 -20.71
CA GLU A 347 39.11 -28.13 -22.14
C GLU A 347 37.91 -28.56 -22.99
N LEU A 348 36.69 -28.18 -22.59
CA LEU A 348 35.45 -28.46 -23.31
C LEU A 348 35.22 -27.50 -24.49
N HIS A 349 36.25 -27.31 -25.32
CA HIS A 349 36.27 -26.35 -26.43
C HIS A 349 35.14 -26.56 -27.45
N ASN A 350 34.76 -27.83 -27.70
CA ASN A 350 33.65 -28.16 -28.58
C ASN A 350 32.29 -27.68 -28.04
N LEU A 351 32.11 -27.68 -26.72
CA LEU A 351 30.89 -27.19 -26.08
C LEU A 351 30.84 -25.67 -26.10
N ILE A 352 31.97 -25.02 -25.83
CA ILE A 352 32.13 -23.56 -25.95
C ILE A 352 31.78 -23.09 -27.37
N SER A 353 32.30 -23.77 -28.39
CA SER A 353 32.02 -23.44 -29.80
C SER A 353 30.53 -23.56 -30.14
N LYS A 354 29.83 -24.58 -29.61
CA LYS A 354 28.39 -24.75 -29.81
C LYS A 354 27.56 -23.66 -29.13
N ILE A 355 27.93 -23.25 -27.91
CA ILE A 355 27.27 -22.17 -27.17
C ILE A 355 27.42 -20.83 -27.91
N PHE A 356 28.63 -20.52 -28.39
CA PHE A 356 28.86 -19.29 -29.16
C PHE A 356 28.06 -19.25 -30.46
N LYS A 357 27.95 -20.37 -31.21
CA LYS A 357 27.13 -20.45 -32.43
C LYS A 357 25.62 -20.37 -32.20
N PHE A 358 25.16 -20.61 -30.97
CA PHE A 358 23.75 -20.51 -30.60
C PHE A 358 23.38 -19.08 -30.18
N ILE A 359 24.33 -18.34 -29.62
CA ILE A 359 24.14 -16.96 -29.12
C ILE A 359 24.44 -15.91 -30.20
N PHE A 360 25.43 -16.16 -31.06
CA PHE A 360 25.85 -15.28 -32.17
C PHE A 360 25.64 -15.98 -33.52
#